data_AF-A0A7S0P142-F1
#
_entry.id   AF-A0A7S0P142-F1
#
_cell.length_a   1.000
_cell.length_b   1.000
_cell.length_c   1.000
_cell.angle_alpha   90.00
_cell.angle_beta   90.00
_cell.angle_gamma   90.00
#
_symmetry.space_group_name_H-M   'P 1'
#
loop_
_entity.id
_entity.type
_entity.pdbx_description
1 polymer ?
#
loop_
_entity_poly.entity_id
_entity_poly.type
_entity_poly.pdbx_seq_one_letter_code
_entity_poly.pdbx_strand_id
1 'polypeptide(L)'
;RTLPAHSCHTFDRHSMAAGAAKALLNEAKELEKQLSTALNAHKPTDAAVVSAAQKLCDCYRELVVEHQDLARRKGVERSLWLLVFHKRIEIFRAKIRRAQHVLANKSEKSVVQQHVAAKESARRAAAGLVQLLDEATSFYVTLLSEVQRRHGVDCRLPPLNSKAELPKTCETTISATEVALNFFCAAVNLEAAP
;
A
#
# COMPACT_ATOMS: atom_id res chain seq x y z
N ARG A 1 51.75 -41.97 -0.05
CA ARG A 1 51.31 -40.82 -0.88
C ARG A 1 50.09 -40.22 -0.21
N THR A 2 50.26 -39.01 0.32
CA THR A 2 49.32 -38.23 1.11
C THR A 2 48.17 -37.69 0.26
N LEU A 3 46.94 -37.75 0.79
CA LEU A 3 45.74 -37.11 0.26
C LEU A 3 45.82 -35.59 0.48
N PRO A 4 45.31 -34.73 -0.42
CA PRO A 4 44.99 -33.36 -0.06
C PRO A 4 43.53 -33.26 0.42
N ALA A 5 43.39 -32.75 1.64
CA ALA A 5 42.14 -32.30 2.21
C ALA A 5 41.69 -31.00 1.54
N HIS A 6 40.50 -31.00 0.95
CA HIS A 6 39.82 -29.75 0.56
C HIS A 6 38.97 -29.28 1.73
N SER A 7 39.55 -28.35 2.49
CA SER A 7 38.91 -27.64 3.59
C SER A 7 37.99 -26.53 3.07
N CYS A 8 36.73 -26.62 3.48
CA CYS A 8 35.88 -25.56 4.03
C CYS A 8 36.11 -24.11 3.54
N HIS A 9 35.24 -23.61 2.66
CA HIS A 9 35.11 -22.19 2.34
C HIS A 9 33.67 -21.65 2.43
N THR A 10 32.74 -22.38 3.05
CA THR A 10 31.31 -22.00 3.11
C THR A 10 30.91 -21.19 4.36
N PHE A 11 31.82 -21.01 5.33
CA PHE A 11 31.48 -20.42 6.63
C PHE A 11 31.39 -18.88 6.65
N ASP A 12 32.08 -18.17 5.74
CA ASP A 12 32.12 -16.69 5.78
C ASP A 12 30.93 -15.99 5.12
N ARG A 13 30.31 -16.58 4.09
CA ARG A 13 29.18 -15.92 3.38
C ARG A 13 27.91 -15.81 4.23
N HIS A 14 27.66 -16.79 5.11
CA HIS A 14 26.45 -16.82 5.92
C HIS A 14 26.52 -15.86 7.12
N SER A 15 27.72 -15.62 7.68
CA SER A 15 27.93 -14.70 8.81
C SER A 15 27.79 -13.23 8.39
N MET A 16 28.34 -12.85 7.23
CA MET A 16 28.21 -11.50 6.67
C MET A 16 26.77 -11.17 6.22
N ALA A 17 26.07 -12.15 5.63
CA ALA A 17 24.66 -11.98 5.23
C ALA A 17 23.72 -11.82 6.44
N ALA A 18 23.99 -12.50 7.56
CA ALA A 18 23.21 -12.35 8.79
C ALA A 18 23.38 -10.96 9.44
N GLY A 19 24.58 -10.37 9.35
CA GLY A 19 24.86 -9.01 9.80
C GLY A 19 24.09 -7.96 8.99
N ALA A 20 24.11 -8.07 7.65
CA ALA A 20 23.39 -7.18 6.74
C ALA A 20 21.86 -7.27 6.93
N ALA A 21 21.30 -8.48 7.03
CA ALA A 21 19.86 -8.68 7.23
C ALA A 21 19.36 -8.09 8.56
N LYS A 22 20.20 -8.15 9.62
CA LYS A 22 19.89 -7.55 10.93
C LYS A 22 19.93 -6.02 10.88
N ALA A 23 20.87 -5.44 10.13
CA ALA A 23 20.95 -4.00 9.92
C ALA A 23 19.71 -3.48 9.19
N LEU A 24 19.32 -4.12 8.08
CA LEU A 24 18.10 -3.80 7.32
C LEU A 24 16.85 -3.87 8.20
N LEU A 25 16.74 -4.90 9.04
CA LEU A 25 15.57 -5.03 9.92
C LEU A 25 15.52 -3.95 11.02
N ASN A 26 16.68 -3.48 11.49
CA ASN A 26 16.72 -2.36 12.44
C ASN A 26 16.37 -1.05 11.75
N GLU A 27 16.89 -0.82 10.54
CA GLU A 27 16.54 0.34 9.73
C GLU A 27 15.03 0.40 9.44
N ALA A 28 14.44 -0.74 9.02
CA ALA A 28 13.01 -0.84 8.79
C ALA A 28 12.18 -0.46 10.02
N LYS A 29 12.58 -0.93 11.22
CA LYS A 29 11.88 -0.57 12.48
C LYS A 29 11.96 0.91 12.80
N GLU A 30 13.08 1.56 12.52
CA GLU A 30 13.20 3.01 12.70
C GLU A 30 12.33 3.76 11.68
N LEU A 31 12.30 3.29 10.43
CA LEU A 31 11.41 3.83 9.39
C LEU A 31 9.93 3.62 9.74
N GLU A 32 9.54 2.51 10.34
CA GLU A 32 8.17 2.28 10.84
C GLU A 32 7.77 3.31 11.89
N LYS A 33 8.66 3.59 12.86
CA LYS A 33 8.42 4.61 13.88
C LYS A 33 8.29 5.99 13.24
N GLN A 34 9.20 6.33 12.33
CA GLN A 34 9.17 7.61 11.61
C GLN A 34 7.88 7.77 10.80
N LEU A 35 7.46 6.74 10.05
CA LEU A 35 6.23 6.76 9.28
C LEU A 35 5.00 6.87 10.19
N SER A 36 4.97 6.14 11.31
CA SER A 36 3.86 6.21 12.25
C SER A 36 3.73 7.61 12.86
N THR A 37 4.84 8.22 13.28
CA THR A 37 4.87 9.60 13.79
C THR A 37 4.46 10.59 12.70
N ALA A 38 4.99 10.45 11.49
CA ALA A 38 4.65 11.33 10.37
C ALA A 38 3.16 11.25 10.00
N LEU A 39 2.56 10.04 10.00
CA LEU A 39 1.13 9.86 9.73
C LEU A 39 0.22 10.45 10.82
N ASN A 40 0.73 10.55 12.06
CA ASN A 40 -0.02 11.17 13.16
C ASN A 40 0.07 12.71 13.13
N ALA A 41 1.19 13.25 12.62
CA ALA A 41 1.44 14.70 12.58
C ALA A 41 1.03 15.36 11.24
N HIS A 42 1.05 14.61 10.14
CA HIS A 42 0.91 15.15 8.79
C HIS A 42 -0.22 14.47 7.98
N LYS A 43 -0.56 15.06 6.84
CA LYS A 43 -1.51 14.45 5.90
C LYS A 43 -0.85 13.23 5.22
N PRO A 44 -1.63 12.20 4.80
CA PRO A 44 -1.09 11.03 4.09
C PRO A 44 -0.39 11.33 2.75
N THR A 45 -0.63 12.53 2.21
CA THR A 45 -0.06 13.03 0.94
C THR A 45 1.13 13.96 1.17
N ASP A 46 1.52 14.20 2.42
CA ASP A 46 2.68 15.03 2.75
C ASP A 46 3.95 14.36 2.22
N ALA A 47 4.86 15.14 1.65
CA ALA A 47 6.11 14.64 1.08
C ALA A 47 6.93 13.86 2.11
N ALA A 48 6.90 14.25 3.39
CA ALA A 48 7.59 13.52 4.45
C ALA A 48 7.01 12.12 4.66
N VAL A 49 5.68 11.99 4.63
CA VAL A 49 4.98 10.70 4.77
C VAL A 49 5.25 9.82 3.54
N VAL A 50 5.14 10.38 2.34
CA VAL A 50 5.39 9.66 1.09
C VAL A 50 6.84 9.19 1.00
N SER A 51 7.80 10.04 1.37
CA SER A 51 9.22 9.66 1.38
C SER A 51 9.53 8.57 2.39
N ALA A 52 8.99 8.66 3.62
CA ALA A 52 9.18 7.63 4.64
C ALA A 52 8.54 6.30 4.22
N ALA A 53 7.34 6.34 3.63
CA ALA A 53 6.66 5.17 3.08
C ALA A 53 7.48 4.51 1.98
N GLN A 54 8.02 5.29 1.04
CA GLN A 54 8.83 4.78 -0.07
C GLN A 54 10.12 4.10 0.44
N LYS A 55 10.83 4.74 1.37
CA LYS A 55 12.04 4.14 1.98
C LYS A 55 11.74 2.82 2.68
N LEU A 56 10.61 2.76 3.41
CA LEU A 56 10.18 1.53 4.08
C LEU A 56 9.80 0.45 3.06
N CYS A 57 9.12 0.80 1.96
CA CYS A 57 8.86 -0.11 0.85
C CYS A 57 10.14 -0.70 0.27
N ASP A 58 11.17 0.11 0.04
CA ASP A 58 12.43 -0.35 -0.55
C ASP A 58 13.21 -1.27 0.41
N CYS A 59 13.26 -0.92 1.69
CA CYS A 59 13.87 -1.76 2.73
C CYS A 59 13.13 -3.11 2.88
N TYR A 60 11.79 -3.09 2.85
CA TYR A 60 10.97 -4.30 2.92
C TYR A 60 11.01 -5.15 1.66
N ARG A 61 11.12 -4.52 0.48
CA ARG A 61 11.37 -5.23 -0.78
C ARG A 61 12.67 -6.02 -0.70
N GLU A 62 13.77 -5.38 -0.29
CA GLU A 62 15.07 -6.04 -0.15
C GLU A 62 15.02 -7.20 0.85
N LEU A 63 14.40 -7.00 2.02
CA LEU A 63 14.23 -8.06 3.00
C LEU A 63 13.43 -9.26 2.46
N VAL A 64 12.37 -9.01 1.71
CA VAL A 64 11.53 -10.07 1.13
C VAL A 64 12.29 -10.84 0.03
N VAL A 65 13.04 -10.14 -0.81
CA VAL A 65 13.74 -10.73 -1.96
C VAL A 65 15.05 -11.43 -1.55
N GLU A 66 15.86 -10.82 -0.69
CA GLU A 66 17.19 -11.36 -0.32
C GLU A 66 17.15 -12.26 0.92
N HIS A 67 16.17 -12.05 1.81
CA HIS A 67 16.15 -12.66 3.15
C HIS A 67 14.76 -13.25 3.49
N GLN A 68 14.18 -13.98 2.54
CA GLN A 68 12.81 -14.51 2.61
C GLN A 68 12.45 -15.22 3.93
N ASP A 69 13.33 -16.09 4.46
CA ASP A 69 13.08 -16.80 5.72
C ASP A 69 13.03 -15.88 6.94
N LEU A 70 13.84 -14.82 6.93
CA LEU A 70 13.80 -13.80 7.99
C LEU A 70 12.54 -12.95 7.83
N ALA A 71 12.24 -12.49 6.61
CA ALA A 71 11.07 -11.69 6.29
C ALA A 71 9.77 -12.41 6.69
N ARG A 72 9.66 -13.71 6.39
CA ARG A 72 8.53 -14.56 6.80
C ARG A 72 8.41 -14.68 8.31
N ARG A 73 9.51 -15.00 9.02
CA ARG A 73 9.51 -15.14 10.49
C ARG A 73 9.17 -13.84 11.21
N LYS A 74 9.49 -12.70 10.60
CA LYS A 74 9.25 -11.37 11.17
C LYS A 74 7.95 -10.73 10.68
N GLY A 75 7.21 -11.39 9.79
CA GLY A 75 5.96 -10.87 9.25
C GLY A 75 6.15 -9.54 8.50
N VAL A 76 7.24 -9.41 7.75
CA VAL A 76 7.60 -8.18 7.02
C VAL A 76 6.51 -7.78 6.04
N GLU A 77 6.00 -8.72 5.24
CA GLU A 77 4.92 -8.46 4.26
C GLU A 77 3.65 -7.95 4.96
N ARG A 78 3.25 -8.57 6.08
CA ARG A 78 2.10 -8.12 6.86
C ARG A 78 2.30 -6.71 7.40
N SER A 79 3.51 -6.40 7.90
CA SER A 79 3.84 -5.10 8.47
C SER A 79 3.86 -4.02 7.38
N LEU A 80 4.44 -4.34 6.22
CA LEU A 80 4.39 -3.52 5.01
C LEU A 80 2.95 -3.19 4.62
N TRP A 81 2.08 -4.20 4.50
CA TRP A 81 0.67 -3.99 4.16
C TRP A 81 -0.02 -3.07 5.17
N LEU A 82 0.08 -3.40 6.46
CA LEU A 82 -0.66 -2.71 7.52
C LEU A 82 -0.19 -1.26 7.71
N LEU A 83 1.13 -1.04 7.71
CA LEU A 83 1.72 0.25 8.06
C LEU A 83 1.83 1.19 6.85
N VAL A 84 2.24 0.67 5.70
CA VAL A 84 2.50 1.50 4.53
C VAL A 84 1.22 1.76 3.75
N PHE A 85 0.43 0.74 3.45
CA PHE A 85 -0.74 0.89 2.58
C PHE A 85 -2.04 1.03 3.36
N HIS A 86 -2.37 0.05 4.20
CA HIS A 86 -3.67 -0.04 4.87
C HIS A 86 -3.97 1.16 5.76
N LYS A 87 -3.02 1.62 6.59
CA LYS A 87 -3.21 2.80 7.44
C LYS A 87 -3.52 4.06 6.61
N ARG A 88 -2.83 4.28 5.49
CA ARG A 88 -3.09 5.41 4.58
C ARG A 88 -4.46 5.26 3.90
N ILE A 89 -4.84 4.06 3.46
CA ILE A 89 -6.15 3.75 2.87
C ILE A 89 -7.27 4.13 3.85
N GLU A 90 -7.18 3.70 5.10
CA GLU A 90 -8.20 3.99 6.11
C GLU A 90 -8.32 5.48 6.43
N ILE A 91 -7.22 6.24 6.37
CA ILE A 91 -7.29 7.70 6.52
C ILE A 91 -8.06 8.34 5.36
N PHE A 92 -7.85 7.89 4.12
CA PHE A 92 -8.62 8.39 2.97
C PHE A 92 -10.10 8.00 3.06
N ARG A 93 -10.41 6.74 3.38
CA ARG A 93 -11.79 6.27 3.59
C ARG A 93 -12.51 7.08 4.67
N ALA A 94 -11.84 7.35 5.80
CA ALA A 94 -12.41 8.19 6.84
C ALA A 94 -12.66 9.64 6.38
N LYS A 95 -11.81 10.22 5.52
CA LYS A 95 -12.03 11.55 4.93
C LYS A 95 -13.24 11.56 3.99
N ILE A 96 -13.40 10.52 3.16
CA ILE A 96 -14.55 10.38 2.27
C ILE A 96 -15.85 10.27 3.08
N ARG A 97 -15.91 9.38 4.07
CA ARG A 97 -17.08 9.22 4.96
C ARG A 97 -17.45 10.52 5.67
N ARG A 98 -16.47 11.25 6.22
CA ARG A 98 -16.71 12.54 6.87
C ARG A 98 -17.29 13.57 5.91
N ALA A 99 -16.77 13.66 4.69
CA ALA A 99 -17.28 14.59 3.69
C ALA A 99 -18.71 14.22 3.25
N GLN A 100 -19.01 12.93 3.09
CA GLN A 100 -20.36 12.44 2.81
C GLN A 100 -21.36 12.79 3.92
N HIS A 101 -20.96 12.64 5.19
CA HIS A 101 -21.81 13.01 6.32
C HIS A 101 -22.15 14.51 6.32
N VAL A 102 -21.19 15.37 5.98
CA VAL A 102 -21.44 16.82 5.83
C VAL A 102 -22.41 17.10 4.68
N LEU A 103 -22.31 16.37 3.56
CA LEU A 103 -23.21 16.50 2.42
C LEU A 103 -24.63 16.00 2.70
N ALA A 104 -24.81 15.07 3.65
CA ALA A 104 -26.12 14.55 4.04
C ALA A 104 -26.89 15.48 5.00
N ASN A 105 -26.17 16.30 5.78
CA ASN A 105 -26.76 17.17 6.81
C ASN A 105 -27.26 18.51 6.24
N LYS A 106 -28.58 18.61 6.05
CA LYS A 106 -29.28 19.81 5.52
C LYS A 106 -29.54 20.89 6.59
N SER A 107 -28.52 21.47 7.23
CA SER A 107 -28.71 22.51 8.26
C SER A 107 -28.76 23.94 7.67
N GLU A 108 -29.96 24.50 7.55
CA GLU A 108 -30.40 25.62 6.70
C GLU A 108 -29.66 26.98 6.69
N LYS A 109 -28.58 27.25 7.45
CA LYS A 109 -28.10 28.66 7.60
C LYS A 109 -26.66 28.98 7.21
N SER A 110 -25.85 28.01 6.77
CA SER A 110 -24.46 28.26 6.28
C SER A 110 -24.00 27.25 5.19
N VAL A 111 -24.95 26.78 4.39
CA VAL A 111 -24.89 25.45 3.73
C VAL A 111 -24.01 25.39 2.47
N VAL A 112 -24.04 26.42 1.62
CA VAL A 112 -23.51 26.29 0.25
C VAL A 112 -22.00 26.15 0.23
N GLN A 113 -21.27 27.00 0.96
CA GLN A 113 -19.80 26.94 1.01
C GLN A 113 -19.29 25.68 1.70
N GLN A 114 -19.98 25.20 2.76
CA GLN A 114 -19.62 23.97 3.44
C GLN A 114 -19.85 22.72 2.57
N HIS A 115 -20.95 22.68 1.81
CA HIS A 115 -21.20 21.61 0.84
C HIS A 115 -20.19 21.59 -0.29
N VAL A 116 -19.85 22.76 -0.86
CA VAL A 116 -18.85 22.87 -1.92
C VAL A 116 -17.49 22.41 -1.41
N ALA A 117 -17.08 22.86 -0.22
CA ALA A 117 -15.82 22.44 0.41
C ALA A 117 -15.81 20.93 0.73
N ALA A 118 -16.93 20.37 1.20
CA ALA A 118 -17.07 18.94 1.47
C ALA A 118 -16.99 18.11 0.18
N LYS A 119 -17.68 18.51 -0.89
CA LYS A 119 -17.61 17.83 -2.20
C LYS A 119 -16.18 17.83 -2.75
N GLU A 120 -15.49 18.96 -2.68
CA GLU A 120 -14.11 19.07 -3.13
C GLU A 120 -13.14 18.29 -2.23
N SER A 121 -13.39 18.23 -0.92
CA SER A 121 -12.63 17.40 0.01
C SER A 121 -12.82 15.90 -0.27
N ALA A 122 -14.06 15.46 -0.54
CA ALA A 122 -14.36 14.08 -0.91
C ALA A 122 -13.66 13.69 -2.21
N ARG A 123 -13.73 14.57 -3.23
CA ARG A 123 -13.08 14.37 -4.52
C ARG A 123 -11.56 14.22 -4.38
N ARG A 124 -10.90 15.11 -3.65
CA ARG A 124 -9.46 15.03 -3.39
C ARG A 124 -9.08 13.78 -2.59
N ALA A 125 -9.89 13.39 -1.61
CA ALA A 125 -9.65 12.17 -0.84
C ALA A 125 -9.82 10.91 -1.70
N ALA A 126 -10.81 10.87 -2.59
CA ALA A 126 -11.02 9.78 -3.54
C ALA A 126 -9.87 9.67 -4.56
N ALA A 127 -9.44 10.80 -5.14
CA ALA A 127 -8.30 10.82 -6.05
C ALA A 127 -7.01 10.32 -5.37
N GLY A 128 -6.74 10.78 -4.14
CA GLY A 128 -5.60 10.29 -3.35
C GLY A 128 -5.68 8.81 -2.99
N LEU A 129 -6.89 8.28 -2.75
CA LEU A 129 -7.10 6.85 -2.52
C LEU A 129 -6.81 6.03 -3.78
N VAL A 130 -7.30 6.45 -4.95
CA VAL A 130 -7.03 5.77 -6.22
C VAL A 130 -5.53 5.74 -6.50
N GLN A 131 -4.84 6.87 -6.36
CA GLN A 131 -3.39 6.95 -6.54
C GLN A 131 -2.64 6.00 -5.59
N LEU A 132 -3.06 5.89 -4.33
CA LEU A 132 -2.47 4.97 -3.37
C LEU A 132 -2.71 3.50 -3.73
N LEU A 133 -3.87 3.16 -4.28
CA LEU A 133 -4.16 1.79 -4.74
C LEU A 133 -3.33 1.42 -5.96
N ASP A 134 -3.12 2.37 -6.89
CA ASP A 134 -2.21 2.18 -8.03
C ASP A 134 -0.76 2.00 -7.57
N GLU A 135 -0.31 2.81 -6.59
CA GLU A 135 1.00 2.69 -5.94
C GLU A 135 1.19 1.30 -5.33
N ALA A 136 0.22 0.84 -4.54
CA ALA A 136 0.25 -0.49 -3.92
C ALA A 136 0.26 -1.61 -4.97
N THR A 137 -0.60 -1.51 -5.98
CA THR A 137 -0.68 -2.50 -7.06
C THR A 137 0.64 -2.60 -7.82
N SER A 138 1.19 -1.46 -8.25
CA SER A 138 2.48 -1.40 -8.94
C SER A 138 3.60 -1.98 -8.09
N PHE A 139 3.63 -1.64 -6.80
CA PHE A 139 4.61 -2.16 -5.86
C PHE A 139 4.54 -3.69 -5.74
N TYR A 140 3.37 -4.26 -5.48
CA TYR A 140 3.22 -5.71 -5.29
C TYR A 140 3.44 -6.49 -6.57
N VAL A 141 3.01 -5.98 -7.73
CA VAL A 141 3.31 -6.58 -9.03
C VAL A 141 4.82 -6.63 -9.25
N THR A 142 5.53 -5.52 -8.99
CA THR A 142 7.00 -5.47 -9.11
C THR A 142 7.68 -6.44 -8.15
N LEU A 143 7.27 -6.46 -6.87
CA LEU A 143 7.81 -7.35 -5.86
C LEU A 143 7.62 -8.82 -6.25
N LEU A 144 6.44 -9.20 -6.74
CA LEU A 144 6.16 -10.55 -7.22
C LEU A 144 7.08 -10.92 -8.39
N SER A 145 7.23 -10.05 -9.38
CA SER A 145 8.13 -10.29 -10.52
C SER A 145 9.59 -10.45 -10.08
N GLU A 146 10.05 -9.68 -9.10
CA GLU A 146 11.40 -9.81 -8.55
C GLU A 146 11.61 -11.14 -7.83
N VAL A 147 10.67 -11.55 -6.98
CA VAL A 147 10.68 -12.85 -6.29
C VAL A 147 10.68 -14.00 -7.30
N GLN A 148 9.81 -13.95 -8.31
CA GLN A 148 9.75 -14.96 -9.37
C GLN A 148 11.10 -15.11 -10.10
N ARG A 149 11.68 -13.98 -10.51
CA ARG A 149 12.97 -13.94 -11.21
C ARG A 149 14.12 -14.48 -10.35
N ARG A 150 14.13 -14.16 -9.05
CA ARG A 150 15.18 -14.55 -8.11
C ARG A 150 15.14 -16.03 -7.74
N HIS A 151 13.94 -16.59 -7.64
CA HIS A 151 13.75 -17.96 -7.18
C HIS A 151 13.39 -18.95 -8.30
N GLY A 152 13.24 -18.47 -9.54
CA GLY A 152 12.90 -19.31 -10.70
C GLY A 152 11.51 -19.92 -10.63
N VAL A 153 10.58 -19.29 -9.90
CA VAL A 153 9.21 -19.76 -9.72
C VAL A 153 8.28 -18.92 -10.60
N ASP A 154 7.50 -19.55 -11.46
CA ASP A 154 6.44 -18.85 -12.21
C ASP A 154 5.15 -18.79 -11.38
N CYS A 155 5.00 -17.71 -10.61
CA CYS A 155 3.75 -17.44 -9.89
C CYS A 155 2.75 -16.75 -10.81
N ARG A 156 2.36 -17.38 -11.93
CA ARG A 156 1.21 -16.92 -12.73
C ARG A 156 -0.03 -16.97 -11.85
N LEU A 157 -0.34 -15.84 -11.22
CA LEU A 157 -1.66 -15.64 -10.65
C LEU A 157 -2.64 -15.65 -11.83
N PRO A 158 -3.67 -16.53 -11.82
CA PRO A 158 -4.73 -16.41 -12.80
C PRO A 158 -5.27 -14.97 -12.74
N PRO A 159 -5.64 -14.37 -13.88
CA PRO A 159 -6.18 -13.02 -13.89
C PRO A 159 -7.28 -12.93 -12.83
N LEU A 160 -7.20 -11.92 -11.97
CA LEU A 160 -8.28 -11.59 -11.06
C LEU A 160 -9.46 -11.16 -11.94
N ASN A 161 -10.28 -12.16 -12.27
CA ASN A 161 -11.50 -12.08 -13.06
C ASN A 161 -11.33 -11.91 -14.58
N SER A 162 -11.20 -13.03 -15.30
CA SER A 162 -11.53 -13.13 -16.74
C SER A 162 -13.04 -13.28 -17.02
N LYS A 163 -13.90 -13.01 -16.03
CA LYS A 163 -15.38 -13.07 -16.14
C LYS A 163 -16.12 -11.92 -15.44
N ALA A 164 -15.48 -10.77 -15.17
CA ALA A 164 -16.23 -9.53 -15.02
C ALA A 164 -16.27 -8.88 -16.39
N GLU A 165 -17.32 -9.20 -17.15
CA GLU A 165 -17.73 -8.35 -18.25
C GLU A 165 -17.92 -6.94 -17.67
N LEU A 166 -16.98 -6.03 -17.98
CA LEU A 166 -17.26 -4.62 -17.91
C LEU A 166 -18.52 -4.40 -18.75
N PRO A 167 -19.60 -3.80 -18.22
CA PRO A 167 -20.70 -3.38 -19.05
C PRO A 167 -20.13 -2.43 -20.10
N LYS A 168 -20.12 -2.87 -21.36
CA LYS A 168 -19.93 -2.01 -22.50
C LYS A 168 -21.16 -1.12 -22.61
N THR A 169 -21.16 0.03 -21.94
CA THR A 169 -22.09 1.09 -22.28
C THR A 169 -21.50 2.48 -22.03
N CYS A 170 -21.44 3.19 -23.16
CA CYS A 170 -21.82 4.58 -23.33
C CYS A 170 -20.85 5.65 -22.82
N GLU A 171 -20.18 6.23 -23.81
CA GLU A 171 -19.79 7.64 -23.90
C GLU A 171 -20.69 8.55 -23.05
N THR A 172 -20.19 8.96 -21.91
CA THR A 172 -20.48 10.26 -21.31
C THR A 172 -19.23 10.63 -20.54
N THR A 173 -18.69 11.81 -20.78
CA THR A 173 -17.45 12.33 -20.18
C THR A 173 -17.65 12.61 -18.70
N ILE A 174 -17.82 11.54 -17.91
CA ILE A 174 -17.84 11.55 -16.46
C ILE A 174 -16.39 11.27 -16.05
N SER A 175 -15.77 12.19 -15.33
CA SER A 175 -14.39 12.04 -14.86
C SER A 175 -14.26 10.69 -14.15
N ALA A 176 -13.19 9.92 -14.39
CA ALA A 176 -12.93 8.66 -13.68
C ALA A 176 -13.04 8.80 -12.14
N THR A 177 -12.76 10.00 -11.63
CA THR A 177 -12.95 10.39 -10.22
C THR A 177 -14.41 10.30 -9.76
N GLU A 178 -15.36 10.66 -10.61
CA GLU A 178 -16.79 10.71 -10.32
C GLU A 178 -17.41 9.30 -10.41
N VAL A 179 -16.91 8.46 -11.32
CA VAL A 179 -17.23 7.01 -11.34
C VAL A 179 -16.72 6.32 -10.07
N ALA A 180 -15.47 6.60 -9.65
CA ALA A 180 -14.91 6.05 -8.42
C ALA A 180 -15.68 6.53 -7.18
N LEU A 181 -16.05 7.82 -7.12
CA LEU A 181 -16.91 8.35 -6.05
C LEU A 181 -18.27 7.65 -6.00
N ASN A 182 -18.92 7.43 -7.15
CA ASN A 182 -20.20 6.71 -7.21
C ASN A 182 -20.08 5.26 -6.77
N PHE A 183 -19.00 4.57 -7.16
CA PHE A 183 -18.72 3.20 -6.70
C PHE A 183 -18.50 3.14 -5.19
N PHE A 184 -17.71 4.06 -4.62
CA PHE A 184 -17.50 4.12 -3.17
C PHE A 184 -18.77 4.53 -2.41
N CYS A 185 -19.59 5.44 -2.97
CA CYS A 185 -20.90 5.78 -2.41
C CYS A 185 -21.84 4.57 -2.39
N ALA A 186 -21.85 3.75 -3.44
CA ALA A 186 -22.65 2.52 -3.50
C ALA A 186 -22.15 1.45 -2.52
N ALA A 187 -20.82 1.29 -2.39
CA ALA A 187 -20.21 0.32 -1.49
C ALA A 187 -20.45 0.63 0.00
N VAL A 188 -20.45 1.92 0.39
CA VAL A 188 -20.75 2.33 1.77
C VAL A 188 -22.22 2.06 2.14
N ASN A 189 -23.14 2.13 1.18
CA ASN A 189 -24.56 1.84 1.41
C ASN A 189 -24.86 0.33 1.50
N LEU A 190 -23.97 -0.53 1.01
CA LEU A 190 -24.10 -2.00 1.12
C LEU A 190 -23.76 -2.53 2.52
N GLU A 191 -22.95 -1.82 3.31
CA GLU A 191 -22.67 -2.16 4.73
C GLU A 191 -23.77 -1.64 5.69
N ALA A 192 -24.77 -0.91 5.18
CA ALA A 192 -25.86 -0.34 5.97
C ALA A 192 -27.22 -1.04 5.75
N ALA A 193 -27.27 -2.10 4.92
CA ALA A 193 -28.45 -2.95 4.78
C ALA A 193 -28.41 -4.06 5.85
N PRO A 194 -29.51 -4.31 6.58
CA PRO A 194 -29.56 -5.25 7.69
C PRO A 194 -29.34 -6.71 7.28
#